data_AF-A0A0C3FQF2-F1
#
_entry.id   AF-A0A0C3FQF2-F1
#
_cell.length_a   1.000
_cell.length_b   1.000
_cell.length_c   1.000
_cell.angle_alpha   90.00
_cell.angle_beta   90.00
_cell.angle_gamma   90.00
#
_symmetry.space_group_name_H-M   'P 1'
#
loop_
_entity.id
_entity.type
_entity.pdbx_description
1 polymer ?
#
loop_
_entity_poly.entity_id
_entity_poly.type
_entity_poly.pdbx_seq_one_letter_code
_entity_poly.pdbx_strand_id
1 'polypeptide(L)'
;MNGLLTQSNPSFDSESFKSLPQRPPSILSLTTSTSANTVHISGIGALSGRIIYAVGEVAARGLENLAIRRRLGKITSAFPHQDYIAITDIETIYDHTLELSRFGLYRAQIRLQALRVLLVQIAMRQTHHLLRGLLKWPSIEIALFISEILTCMPVDWLPPGTDNYANLTDAYFSSQQSNENHPASPLVDFIMIVAKVNQATCQAVLRSGFLDMLLCMYACNFISSTHSVGEIRGDRNTLFEAVCAALVMLCRDPDADGVISAHPICGLWPMDQSLRILLGGRIQRRQRLWRQLGHDIVMRRISSLAKMLGTTEVLDLAELTDARIDIFEFSREDLYGLQIAKKARALMSTRASIWKRH
;
A
#
# COMPACT_ATOMS: atom_id res chain seq x y z
N MET A 1 43.24 17.67 47.66
CA MET A 1 43.71 19.07 47.65
C MET A 1 43.93 19.48 46.20
N ASN A 2 43.08 20.40 45.74
CA ASN A 2 43.29 21.53 44.80
C ASN A 2 44.42 21.40 43.74
N GLY A 3 44.24 21.68 42.45
CA GLY A 3 43.18 22.35 41.69
C GLY A 3 43.71 22.83 40.33
N LEU A 4 42.82 23.48 39.55
CA LEU A 4 43.00 24.27 38.30
C LEU A 4 43.17 23.49 36.98
N LEU A 5 42.15 23.36 36.13
CA LEU A 5 41.46 24.34 35.24
C LEU A 5 42.34 24.94 34.13
N THR A 6 42.12 24.48 32.89
CA THR A 6 42.20 25.32 31.69
C THR A 6 41.09 24.91 30.71
N GLN A 7 40.23 25.88 30.40
CA GLN A 7 39.22 25.84 29.34
C GLN A 7 39.90 26.09 27.99
N SER A 8 39.43 25.40 26.94
CA SER A 8 39.49 25.93 25.57
C SER A 8 38.28 25.43 24.78
N ASN A 9 37.42 26.38 24.39
CA ASN A 9 36.37 26.21 23.39
C ASN A 9 37.00 26.22 21.99
N PRO A 10 36.36 25.57 21.03
CA PRO A 10 36.14 26.23 19.75
C PRO A 10 34.65 26.27 19.39
N SER A 11 34.25 27.47 18.96
CA SER A 11 32.99 27.80 18.32
C SER A 11 32.81 27.05 17.01
N PHE A 12 31.64 26.47 16.78
CA PHE A 12 31.16 26.09 15.46
C PHE A 12 29.73 26.60 15.30
N ASP A 13 29.61 27.69 14.55
CA ASP A 13 28.35 28.22 14.04
C ASP A 13 28.18 27.86 12.56
N SER A 14 26.92 27.86 12.16
CA SER A 14 26.35 27.90 10.81
C SER A 14 26.09 26.57 10.08
N GLU A 15 24.80 26.21 10.12
CA GLU A 15 23.95 25.99 8.94
C GLU A 15 24.54 25.22 7.76
N SER A 16 24.22 23.92 7.72
CA SER A 16 24.14 23.18 6.46
C SER A 16 22.76 22.56 6.35
N PHE A 17 21.89 23.21 5.56
CA PHE A 17 20.65 22.65 5.08
C PHE A 17 20.92 21.26 4.49
N LYS A 18 20.31 20.24 5.09
CA LYS A 18 20.35 18.87 4.59
C LYS A 18 19.67 18.83 3.23
N SER A 19 20.46 18.55 2.20
CA SER A 19 20.04 18.15 0.87
C SER A 19 19.03 17.01 0.95
N LEU A 20 17.79 17.28 0.52
CA LEU A 20 16.82 16.24 0.20
C LEU A 20 17.38 15.36 -0.94
N PRO A 21 17.15 14.04 -0.93
CA PRO A 21 17.55 13.18 -2.04
C PRO A 21 16.75 13.56 -3.30
N GLN A 22 17.47 14.09 -4.30
CA GLN A 22 16.95 14.29 -5.64
C GLN A 22 16.59 12.93 -6.25
N ARG A 23 15.28 12.73 -6.44
CA ARG A 23 14.72 11.66 -7.27
C ARG A 23 15.21 11.87 -8.71
N PRO A 24 15.66 10.81 -9.43
CA PRO A 24 16.01 10.93 -10.84
C PRO A 24 14.78 11.40 -11.65
N PRO A 25 14.95 12.33 -12.60
CA PRO A 25 13.85 12.77 -13.44
C PRO A 25 13.42 11.63 -14.37
N SER A 26 12.15 11.23 -14.27
CA SER A 26 11.51 10.36 -15.25
C SER A 26 11.46 11.08 -16.60
N ILE A 27 12.14 10.51 -17.58
CA ILE A 27 12.17 10.92 -18.98
C ILE A 27 10.81 10.57 -19.60
N LEU A 28 9.85 11.50 -19.56
CA LEU A 28 8.75 11.61 -20.51
C LEU A 28 8.23 13.06 -20.47
N SER A 29 9.09 13.99 -20.90
CA SER A 29 8.65 15.32 -21.34
C SER A 29 8.43 15.27 -22.83
N LEU A 30 7.18 15.03 -23.25
CA LEU A 30 6.75 15.40 -24.59
C LEU A 30 6.67 16.94 -24.62
N THR A 31 7.81 17.58 -24.92
CA THR A 31 7.82 19.01 -25.23
C THR A 31 7.34 19.15 -26.66
N THR A 32 6.06 19.49 -26.81
CA THR A 32 5.58 20.15 -28.03
C THR A 32 6.24 21.52 -28.05
N SER A 33 7.45 21.57 -28.61
CA SER A 33 8.18 22.80 -28.89
C SER A 33 7.52 23.47 -30.09
N THR A 34 6.37 24.11 -29.84
CA THR A 34 5.85 25.12 -30.75
C THR A 34 6.85 26.27 -30.73
N SER A 35 7.74 26.30 -31.72
CA SER A 35 8.62 27.43 -32.01
C SER A 35 7.76 28.67 -32.30
N ALA A 36 7.43 29.41 -31.24
CA ALA A 36 6.88 30.75 -31.36
C ALA A 36 8.07 31.70 -31.49
N ASN A 37 8.47 31.98 -32.73
CA ASN A 37 9.34 33.11 -33.05
C ASN A 37 8.78 34.36 -32.39
N THR A 38 9.40 34.77 -31.29
CA THR A 38 8.99 35.92 -30.49
C THR A 38 9.48 37.17 -31.19
N VAL A 39 8.72 37.65 -32.18
CA VAL A 39 8.92 38.98 -32.74
C VAL A 39 8.66 39.97 -31.61
N HIS A 40 9.71 40.66 -31.16
CA HIS A 40 9.65 41.78 -30.22
C HIS A 40 8.93 42.97 -30.86
N ILE A 41 7.60 42.88 -31.01
CA ILE A 41 6.76 44.03 -31.35
C ILE A 41 6.47 44.77 -30.04
N SER A 42 7.38 45.66 -29.65
CA SER A 42 7.18 46.64 -28.58
C SER A 42 6.21 47.72 -29.05
N GLY A 43 4.94 47.36 -29.21
CA GLY A 43 3.84 48.27 -29.49
C GLY A 43 2.92 48.41 -28.27
N ILE A 44 2.41 49.62 -28.02
CA ILE A 44 1.50 49.96 -26.90
C ILE A 44 0.25 49.03 -26.83
N GLY A 45 -0.10 48.33 -27.91
CA GLY A 45 -1.15 47.31 -27.95
C GLY A 45 -0.81 45.94 -27.34
N ALA A 46 0.47 45.60 -27.12
CA ALA A 46 0.89 44.31 -26.56
C ALA A 46 0.53 44.16 -25.06
N LEU A 47 0.35 45.27 -24.36
CA LEU A 47 0.02 45.29 -22.93
C LEU A 47 -1.47 44.96 -22.70
N SER A 48 -2.35 45.40 -23.60
CA SER A 48 -3.79 45.08 -23.55
C SER A 48 -4.05 43.60 -23.85
N GLY A 49 -3.37 43.02 -24.84
CA GLY A 49 -3.50 41.60 -25.17
C GLY A 49 -3.10 40.65 -24.03
N ARG A 50 -2.05 41.00 -23.27
CA ARG A 50 -1.61 40.21 -22.09
C ARG A 50 -2.63 40.24 -20.96
N ILE A 51 -3.29 41.39 -20.75
CA ILE A 51 -4.34 41.52 -19.72
C ILE A 51 -5.56 40.68 -20.11
N ILE A 52 -6.01 40.72 -21.37
CA ILE A 52 -7.15 39.93 -21.84
C ILE A 52 -6.86 38.42 -21.73
N TYR A 53 -5.66 37.99 -22.13
CA TYR A 53 -5.26 36.58 -21.98
C TYR A 53 -5.24 36.14 -20.51
N ALA A 54 -4.65 36.95 -19.62
CA ALA A 54 -4.60 36.64 -18.19
C ALA A 54 -6.00 36.57 -17.55
N VAL A 55 -6.90 37.48 -17.91
CA VAL A 55 -8.31 37.46 -17.46
C VAL A 55 -9.03 36.21 -17.98
N GLY A 56 -8.81 35.83 -19.24
CA GLY A 56 -9.37 34.61 -19.83
C GLY A 56 -8.89 33.35 -19.11
N GLU A 57 -7.61 33.24 -18.79
CA GLU A 57 -7.04 32.11 -18.07
C GLU A 57 -7.58 32.01 -16.63
N VAL A 58 -7.70 33.14 -15.93
CA VAL A 58 -8.30 33.19 -14.59
C VAL A 58 -9.78 32.80 -14.62
N ALA A 59 -10.53 33.28 -15.61
CA ALA A 59 -11.94 32.94 -15.78
C ALA A 59 -12.12 31.44 -16.07
N ALA A 60 -11.31 30.86 -16.96
CA ALA A 60 -11.33 29.43 -17.28
C ALA A 60 -11.06 28.57 -16.02
N ARG A 61 -10.00 28.88 -15.28
CA ARG A 61 -9.69 28.21 -14.00
C ARG A 61 -10.81 28.40 -12.96
N GLY A 62 -11.48 29.54 -12.96
CA GLY A 62 -12.63 29.81 -12.08
C GLY A 62 -13.82 28.89 -12.37
N LEU A 63 -14.15 28.72 -13.66
CA LEU A 63 -15.24 27.84 -14.10
C LEU A 63 -14.94 26.36 -13.81
N GLU A 64 -13.72 25.91 -14.04
CA GLU A 64 -13.28 24.55 -13.69
C GLU A 64 -13.42 24.29 -12.19
N ASN A 65 -12.94 25.22 -11.36
CA ASN A 65 -13.07 25.10 -9.90
C ASN A 65 -14.53 25.05 -9.44
N LEU A 66 -15.42 25.85 -10.07
CA LEU A 66 -16.85 25.82 -9.76
C LEU A 66 -17.49 24.48 -10.15
N ALA A 67 -17.13 23.94 -11.33
CA ALA A 67 -17.61 22.64 -11.79
C ALA A 67 -17.16 21.51 -10.85
N ILE A 68 -15.89 21.51 -10.43
CA ILE A 68 -15.35 20.55 -9.46
C ILE A 68 -16.09 20.66 -8.13
N ARG A 69 -16.29 21.87 -7.59
CA ARG A 69 -17.03 22.07 -6.33
C ARG A 69 -18.46 21.53 -6.41
N ARG A 70 -19.16 21.77 -7.52
CA ARG A 70 -20.51 21.22 -7.73
C ARG A 70 -20.50 19.69 -7.77
N ARG A 71 -19.52 19.08 -8.45
CA ARG A 71 -19.36 17.62 -8.47
C ARG A 71 -19.08 17.06 -7.08
N LEU A 72 -18.16 17.67 -6.34
CA LEU A 72 -17.87 17.29 -4.95
C LEU A 72 -19.09 17.42 -4.05
N GLY A 73 -19.88 18.49 -4.19
CA GLY A 73 -21.13 18.64 -3.45
C GLY A 73 -22.11 17.49 -3.68
N LYS A 74 -22.30 17.08 -4.95
CA LYS A 74 -23.13 15.92 -5.31
C LYS A 74 -22.58 14.60 -4.73
N ILE A 75 -21.27 14.40 -4.83
CA ILE A 75 -20.58 13.23 -4.25
C ILE A 75 -20.84 13.20 -2.74
N THR A 76 -20.51 14.27 -2.01
CA THR A 76 -20.68 14.32 -0.55
C THR A 76 -22.14 14.11 -0.12
N SER A 77 -23.13 14.55 -0.89
CA SER A 77 -24.54 14.28 -0.56
C SER A 77 -24.99 12.83 -0.80
N ALA A 78 -24.29 12.08 -1.64
CA ALA A 78 -24.66 10.72 -2.02
C ALA A 78 -23.95 9.63 -1.18
N PHE A 79 -22.92 9.99 -0.40
CA PHE A 79 -22.09 9.05 0.34
C PHE A 79 -22.12 9.29 1.86
N PRO A 80 -21.95 8.23 2.68
CA PRO A 80 -21.93 6.82 2.30
C PRO A 80 -23.33 6.32 1.94
N HIS A 81 -23.42 5.34 1.04
CA HIS A 81 -24.66 4.64 0.72
C HIS A 81 -24.47 3.12 0.78
N GLN A 82 -25.57 2.38 0.61
CA GLN A 82 -25.60 0.93 0.46
C GLN A 82 -25.93 0.58 -0.99
N ASP A 83 -25.46 -0.56 -1.49
CA ASP A 83 -25.57 -0.96 -2.90
C ASP A 83 -27.03 -1.18 -3.36
N TYR A 84 -27.95 -1.47 -2.43
CA TYR A 84 -29.37 -1.65 -2.76
C TYR A 84 -30.19 -0.36 -2.74
N ILE A 85 -29.61 0.77 -2.33
CA ILE A 85 -30.33 2.06 -2.28
C ILE A 85 -30.33 2.68 -3.67
N ALA A 86 -31.52 2.90 -4.23
CA ALA A 86 -31.67 3.58 -5.50
C ALA A 86 -31.36 5.09 -5.36
N ILE A 87 -30.13 5.47 -5.73
CA ILE A 87 -29.72 6.87 -5.85
C ILE A 87 -29.76 7.27 -7.33
N THR A 88 -30.47 8.35 -7.64
CA THR A 88 -30.53 8.91 -8.99
C THR A 88 -29.13 9.26 -9.49
N ASP A 89 -28.79 8.83 -10.70
CA ASP A 89 -27.49 9.08 -11.36
C ASP A 89 -26.27 8.52 -10.61
N ILE A 90 -26.43 7.46 -9.79
CA ILE A 90 -25.33 6.89 -9.00
C ILE A 90 -24.11 6.50 -9.85
N GLU A 91 -24.32 5.96 -11.05
CA GLU A 91 -23.23 5.62 -11.98
C GLU A 91 -22.41 6.85 -12.38
N THR A 92 -23.08 7.96 -12.69
CA THR A 92 -22.43 9.24 -13.02
C THR A 92 -21.69 9.82 -11.82
N ILE A 93 -22.20 9.63 -10.60
CA ILE A 93 -21.52 10.06 -9.37
C ILE A 93 -20.23 9.27 -9.16
N TYR A 94 -20.24 7.96 -9.38
CA TYR A 94 -19.03 7.13 -9.32
C TYR A 94 -18.03 7.47 -10.41
N ASP A 95 -18.49 7.67 -11.66
CA ASP A 95 -17.62 8.09 -12.76
C ASP A 95 -16.92 9.41 -12.44
N HIS A 96 -17.62 10.38 -11.85
CA HIS A 96 -17.00 11.62 -11.37
C HIS A 96 -16.05 11.41 -10.19
N THR A 97 -16.39 10.52 -9.25
CA THR A 97 -15.55 10.26 -8.06
C THR A 97 -14.24 9.60 -8.46
N LEU A 98 -14.30 8.62 -9.37
CA LEU A 98 -13.14 7.97 -9.97
C LEU A 98 -12.29 8.95 -10.78
N GLU A 99 -12.91 9.81 -11.60
CA GLU A 99 -12.18 10.84 -12.33
C GLU A 99 -11.41 11.75 -11.37
N LEU A 100 -12.08 12.26 -10.34
CA LEU A 100 -11.46 13.14 -9.33
C LEU A 100 -10.38 12.46 -8.48
N SER A 101 -10.38 11.12 -8.40
CA SER A 101 -9.34 10.36 -7.70
C SER A 101 -8.09 10.11 -8.54
N ARG A 102 -8.08 10.44 -9.84
CA ARG A 102 -6.92 10.20 -10.72
C ARG A 102 -5.67 10.95 -10.26
N PHE A 103 -4.57 10.20 -10.14
CA PHE A 103 -3.26 10.73 -9.78
C PHE A 103 -2.77 11.77 -10.80
N GLY A 104 -2.21 12.88 -10.31
CA GLY A 104 -1.60 13.92 -11.14
C GLY A 104 -2.54 14.87 -11.89
N LEU A 105 -3.84 14.57 -12.02
CA LEU A 105 -4.79 15.42 -12.75
C LEU A 105 -5.42 16.53 -11.89
N TYR A 106 -5.69 16.23 -10.63
CA TYR A 106 -6.36 17.14 -9.70
C TYR A 106 -5.45 17.54 -8.52
N ARG A 107 -5.77 18.66 -7.86
CA ARG A 107 -5.08 19.07 -6.63
C ARG A 107 -5.21 17.97 -5.58
N ALA A 108 -4.16 17.76 -4.80
CA ALA A 108 -4.09 16.70 -3.78
C ALA A 108 -5.31 16.70 -2.85
N GLN A 109 -5.79 17.87 -2.39
CA GLN A 109 -6.97 17.95 -1.52
C GLN A 109 -8.23 17.35 -2.15
N ILE A 110 -8.50 17.64 -3.43
CA ILE A 110 -9.67 17.12 -4.16
C ILE A 110 -9.53 15.61 -4.33
N ARG A 111 -8.33 15.17 -4.72
CA ARG A 111 -8.02 13.75 -4.93
C ARG A 111 -8.20 12.93 -3.64
N LEU A 112 -7.61 13.40 -2.54
CA LEU A 112 -7.73 12.76 -1.23
C LEU A 112 -9.17 12.73 -0.74
N GLN A 113 -9.98 13.76 -1.02
CA GLN A 113 -11.41 13.75 -0.70
C GLN A 113 -12.17 12.68 -1.50
N ALA A 114 -11.89 12.54 -2.80
CA ALA A 114 -12.49 11.49 -3.62
C ALA A 114 -12.04 10.08 -3.17
N LEU A 115 -10.74 9.88 -2.92
CA LEU A 115 -10.19 8.63 -2.40
C LEU A 115 -10.81 8.25 -1.05
N ARG A 116 -11.02 9.23 -0.15
CA ARG A 116 -11.69 9.00 1.13
C ARG A 116 -13.07 8.38 0.93
N VAL A 117 -13.86 8.92 0.01
CA VAL A 117 -15.19 8.40 -0.31
C VAL A 117 -15.12 6.96 -0.82
N LEU A 118 -14.19 6.69 -1.74
CA LEU A 118 -14.02 5.34 -2.31
C LEU A 118 -13.55 4.32 -1.26
N LEU A 119 -12.61 4.70 -0.40
CA LEU A 119 -12.12 3.85 0.68
C LEU A 119 -13.23 3.53 1.70
N VAL A 120 -14.07 4.50 2.05
CA VAL A 120 -15.24 4.28 2.91
C VAL A 120 -16.17 3.23 2.30
N GLN A 121 -16.45 3.32 0.99
CA GLN A 121 -17.29 2.34 0.30
C GLN A 121 -16.65 0.94 0.23
N ILE A 122 -15.34 0.85 0.00
CA ILE A 122 -14.58 -0.41 0.07
C ILE A 122 -14.66 -1.00 1.48
N ALA A 123 -14.43 -0.20 2.53
CA ALA A 123 -14.50 -0.62 3.93
C ALA A 123 -15.88 -1.17 4.30
N MET A 124 -16.95 -0.56 3.78
CA MET A 124 -18.33 -0.98 4.00
C MET A 124 -18.78 -2.16 3.11
N ARG A 125 -17.90 -2.64 2.21
CA ARG A 125 -18.19 -3.65 1.16
C ARG A 125 -19.27 -3.25 0.16
N GLN A 126 -19.58 -1.96 0.07
CA GLN A 126 -20.57 -1.39 -0.86
C GLN A 126 -19.84 -0.98 -2.15
N THR A 127 -19.44 -1.97 -2.94
CA THR A 127 -18.50 -1.76 -4.06
C THR A 127 -19.12 -2.02 -5.43
N HIS A 128 -20.39 -2.39 -5.51
CA HIS A 128 -21.02 -2.77 -6.76
C HIS A 128 -20.92 -1.67 -7.83
N HIS A 129 -21.32 -0.45 -7.48
CA HIS A 129 -21.29 0.69 -8.40
C HIS A 129 -19.86 1.17 -8.69
N LEU A 130 -18.97 1.10 -7.70
CA LEU A 130 -17.53 1.38 -7.87
C LEU A 130 -16.92 0.47 -8.93
N LEU A 131 -17.13 -0.84 -8.80
CA LEU A 131 -16.63 -1.84 -9.74
C LEU A 131 -17.13 -1.56 -11.16
N ARG A 132 -18.42 -1.24 -11.32
CA ARG A 132 -18.99 -0.94 -12.64
C ARG A 132 -18.36 0.29 -13.30
N GLY A 133 -18.05 1.33 -12.54
CA GLY A 133 -17.32 2.50 -13.04
C GLY A 133 -15.87 2.18 -13.37
N LEU A 134 -15.17 1.49 -12.46
CA LEU A 134 -13.76 1.16 -12.58
C LEU A 134 -13.47 0.25 -13.79
N LEU A 135 -14.36 -0.70 -14.09
CA LEU A 135 -14.19 -1.63 -15.22
C LEU A 135 -14.34 -0.97 -16.60
N LYS A 136 -14.76 0.29 -16.66
CA LYS A 136 -14.72 1.10 -17.90
C LYS A 136 -13.31 1.61 -18.21
N TRP A 137 -12.41 1.61 -17.23
CA TRP A 137 -11.07 2.18 -17.37
C TRP A 137 -10.10 1.22 -18.08
N PRO A 138 -9.09 1.76 -18.78
CA PRO A 138 -7.96 0.97 -19.25
C PRO A 138 -7.25 0.25 -18.09
N SER A 139 -6.73 -0.95 -18.33
CA SER A 139 -6.07 -1.77 -17.30
C SER A 139 -4.92 -1.05 -16.58
N ILE A 140 -4.17 -0.20 -17.29
CA ILE A 140 -3.10 0.61 -16.68
C ILE A 140 -3.65 1.62 -15.65
N GLU A 141 -4.80 2.24 -15.91
CA GLU A 141 -5.42 3.17 -14.97
C GLU A 141 -6.00 2.43 -13.77
N ILE A 142 -6.56 1.23 -13.98
CA ILE A 142 -7.00 0.35 -12.88
C ILE A 142 -5.80 -0.01 -11.99
N ALA A 143 -4.65 -0.36 -12.58
CA ALA A 143 -3.44 -0.67 -11.82
C ALA A 143 -2.96 0.52 -10.98
N LEU A 144 -2.94 1.72 -11.56
CA LEU A 144 -2.57 2.96 -10.87
C LEU A 144 -3.55 3.31 -9.75
N PHE A 145 -4.85 3.17 -10.01
CA PHE A 145 -5.89 3.39 -8.99
C PHE A 145 -5.75 2.43 -7.81
N ILE A 146 -5.59 1.13 -8.07
CA ILE A 146 -5.40 0.14 -7.00
C ILE A 146 -4.11 0.45 -6.24
N SER A 147 -3.02 0.79 -6.94
CA SER A 147 -1.77 1.17 -6.29
C SER A 147 -1.97 2.35 -5.33
N GLU A 148 -2.70 3.39 -5.74
CA GLU A 148 -3.01 4.53 -4.87
C GLU A 148 -3.88 4.13 -3.67
N ILE A 149 -4.89 3.27 -3.85
CA ILE A 149 -5.68 2.70 -2.75
C ILE A 149 -4.79 1.93 -1.78
N LEU A 150 -3.85 1.12 -2.28
CA LEU A 150 -2.90 0.38 -1.44
C LEU A 150 -2.07 1.36 -0.61
N THR A 151 -1.55 2.47 -1.18
CA THR A 151 -0.78 3.46 -0.39
C THR A 151 -1.56 4.15 0.74
N CYS A 152 -2.88 4.03 0.77
CA CYS A 152 -3.71 4.55 1.85
C CYS A 152 -3.84 3.59 3.05
N MET A 153 -3.24 2.41 2.97
CA MET A 153 -3.29 1.38 4.01
C MET A 153 -2.24 1.61 5.11
N PRO A 154 -2.37 0.97 6.30
CA PRO A 154 -1.39 1.11 7.37
C PRO A 154 0.04 0.82 6.93
N VAL A 155 1.00 1.57 7.48
CA VAL A 155 2.44 1.41 7.23
C VAL A 155 2.94 -0.03 7.36
N ASP A 156 2.35 -0.81 8.27
CA ASP A 156 2.73 -2.21 8.48
C ASP A 156 2.39 -3.11 7.29
N TRP A 157 1.42 -2.71 6.46
CA TRP A 157 1.03 -3.41 5.24
C TRP A 157 1.78 -2.89 4.02
N LEU A 158 2.54 -1.80 4.14
CA LEU A 158 3.21 -1.15 3.02
C LEU A 158 4.71 -1.44 2.99
N PRO A 159 5.33 -1.47 1.80
CA PRO A 159 6.77 -1.48 1.68
C PRO A 159 7.42 -0.31 2.45
N PRO A 160 8.60 -0.51 3.06
CA PRO A 160 9.34 0.55 3.73
C PRO A 160 9.57 1.76 2.81
N GLY A 161 9.41 2.98 3.35
CA GLY A 161 9.59 4.22 2.60
C GLY A 161 8.37 4.67 1.79
N THR A 162 7.24 3.96 1.87
CA THR A 162 5.98 4.41 1.29
C THR A 162 5.35 5.50 2.16
N ASP A 163 4.89 6.57 1.52
CA ASP A 163 4.13 7.63 2.20
C ASP A 163 2.82 7.07 2.75
N ASN A 164 2.47 7.44 3.98
CA ASN A 164 1.24 7.02 4.63
C ASN A 164 0.21 8.16 4.68
N TYR A 165 -1.01 7.87 4.26
CA TYR A 165 -2.15 8.78 4.35
C TYR A 165 -3.01 8.48 5.57
N ALA A 166 -2.50 8.77 6.78
CA ALA A 166 -3.16 8.43 8.04
C ALA A 166 -4.66 8.82 8.09
N ASN A 167 -5.02 10.02 7.62
CA ASN A 167 -6.41 10.48 7.58
C ASN A 167 -7.34 9.60 6.72
N LEU A 168 -6.81 8.98 5.66
CA LEU A 168 -7.56 8.06 4.80
C LEU A 168 -7.63 6.67 5.44
N THR A 169 -6.54 6.22 6.04
CA THR A 169 -6.49 4.98 6.83
C THR A 169 -7.52 5.00 7.95
N ASP A 170 -7.62 6.11 8.70
CA ASP A 170 -8.59 6.29 9.77
C ASP A 170 -10.03 6.23 9.25
N ALA A 171 -10.30 6.91 8.13
CA ALA A 171 -11.63 6.91 7.51
C ALA A 171 -12.03 5.51 7.01
N TYR A 172 -11.06 4.74 6.51
CA TYR A 172 -11.26 3.36 6.11
C TYR A 172 -11.66 2.50 7.32
N PHE A 173 -10.86 2.51 8.40
CA PHE A 173 -11.16 1.71 9.60
C PHE A 173 -12.43 2.12 10.32
N SER A 174 -12.71 3.42 10.44
CA SER A 174 -13.92 3.90 11.11
C SER A 174 -15.22 3.51 10.39
N SER A 175 -15.13 3.08 9.13
CA SER A 175 -16.28 2.75 8.28
C SER A 175 -16.50 1.25 8.14
N GLN A 176 -15.69 0.43 8.78
CA GLN A 176 -15.83 -1.02 8.74
C GLN A 176 -17.05 -1.50 9.52
N GLN A 177 -17.59 -2.64 9.12
CA GLN A 177 -18.67 -3.28 9.87
C GLN A 177 -18.11 -3.85 11.16
N SER A 178 -18.91 -3.84 12.23
CA SER A 178 -18.48 -4.32 13.56
C SER A 178 -18.22 -5.82 13.63
N ASN A 179 -18.63 -6.58 12.61
CA ASN A 179 -18.45 -8.02 12.47
C ASN A 179 -17.36 -8.37 11.44
N GLU A 180 -16.57 -7.40 10.98
CA GLU A 180 -15.41 -7.72 10.15
C GLU A 180 -14.41 -8.52 10.98
N ASN A 181 -14.04 -9.71 10.49
CA ASN A 181 -13.00 -10.50 11.11
C ASN A 181 -11.70 -9.70 11.08
N HIS A 182 -11.15 -9.38 9.91
CA HIS A 182 -9.89 -8.65 9.83
C HIS A 182 -10.05 -7.30 9.13
N PRO A 183 -9.37 -6.23 9.60
CA PRO A 183 -9.43 -4.91 8.99
C PRO A 183 -9.01 -4.86 7.50
N ALA A 184 -8.16 -5.77 7.03
CA ALA A 184 -7.78 -5.86 5.62
C ALA A 184 -8.80 -6.61 4.73
N SER A 185 -9.75 -7.36 5.32
CA SER A 185 -10.64 -8.25 4.56
C SER A 185 -11.46 -7.52 3.50
N PRO A 186 -12.12 -6.37 3.77
CA PRO A 186 -12.89 -5.66 2.75
C PRO A 186 -12.04 -5.24 1.53
N LEU A 187 -10.78 -4.85 1.77
CA LEU A 187 -9.87 -4.46 0.69
C LEU A 187 -9.44 -5.67 -0.15
N VAL A 188 -9.04 -6.77 0.51
CA VAL A 188 -8.64 -7.99 -0.18
C VAL A 188 -9.80 -8.52 -1.03
N ASP A 189 -11.01 -8.53 -0.48
CA ASP A 189 -12.20 -8.97 -1.22
C ASP A 189 -12.50 -8.08 -2.42
N PHE A 190 -12.42 -6.76 -2.27
CA PHE A 190 -12.57 -5.82 -3.39
C PHE A 190 -11.55 -6.08 -4.51
N ILE A 191 -10.25 -6.18 -4.17
CA ILE A 191 -9.18 -6.44 -5.15
C ILE A 191 -9.40 -7.79 -5.84
N MET A 192 -9.88 -8.78 -5.09
CA MET A 192 -10.18 -10.10 -5.62
C MET A 192 -11.37 -10.12 -6.57
N ILE A 193 -12.40 -9.32 -6.30
CA ILE A 193 -13.51 -9.14 -7.24
C ILE A 193 -13.00 -8.51 -8.54
N VAL A 194 -12.15 -7.47 -8.46
CA VAL A 194 -11.55 -6.84 -9.64
C VAL A 194 -10.72 -7.84 -10.45
N ALA A 195 -9.84 -8.60 -9.81
CA ALA A 195 -8.97 -9.56 -10.48
C ALA A 195 -9.74 -10.69 -11.18
N LYS A 196 -10.91 -11.08 -10.66
CA LYS A 196 -11.74 -12.16 -11.21
C LYS A 196 -12.51 -11.79 -12.48
N VAL A 197 -12.61 -10.50 -12.83
CA VAL A 197 -13.45 -10.06 -13.95
C VAL A 197 -12.90 -10.54 -15.29
N ASN A 198 -11.62 -10.29 -15.57
CA ASN A 198 -10.94 -10.75 -16.77
C ASN A 198 -9.42 -10.72 -16.60
N GLN A 199 -8.70 -11.25 -17.59
CA GLN A 199 -7.23 -11.29 -17.61
C GLN A 199 -6.58 -9.90 -17.51
N ALA A 200 -7.15 -8.88 -18.16
CA ALA A 200 -6.59 -7.53 -18.13
C ALA A 200 -6.68 -6.90 -16.73
N THR A 201 -7.75 -7.15 -15.98
CA THR A 201 -7.91 -6.68 -14.59
C THR A 201 -7.06 -7.50 -13.61
N CYS A 202 -6.90 -8.80 -13.84
CA CYS A 202 -5.94 -9.64 -13.11
C CYS A 202 -4.51 -9.08 -13.24
N GLN A 203 -4.07 -8.80 -14.47
CA GLN A 203 -2.77 -8.18 -14.74
C GLN A 203 -2.64 -6.79 -14.12
N ALA A 204 -3.73 -5.99 -14.09
CA ALA A 204 -3.72 -4.70 -13.42
C ALA A 204 -3.47 -4.84 -11.90
N VAL A 205 -4.08 -5.84 -11.26
CA VAL A 205 -3.87 -6.15 -9.82
C VAL A 205 -2.44 -6.62 -9.56
N LEU A 206 -1.86 -7.43 -10.44
CA LEU A 206 -0.47 -7.87 -10.28
C LEU A 206 0.53 -6.71 -10.41
N ARG A 207 0.22 -5.70 -11.22
CA ARG A 207 1.07 -4.52 -11.44
C ARG A 207 0.87 -3.40 -10.43
N SER A 208 -0.14 -3.49 -9.57
CA SER A 208 -0.48 -2.40 -8.63
C SER A 208 0.38 -2.38 -7.36
N GLY A 209 1.18 -3.43 -7.11
CA GLY A 209 1.90 -3.64 -5.85
C GLY A 209 1.12 -4.47 -4.82
N PHE A 210 0.03 -5.13 -5.24
CA PHE A 210 -0.75 -5.97 -4.34
C PHE A 210 0.08 -7.09 -3.71
N LEU A 211 0.96 -7.76 -4.47
CA LEU A 211 1.83 -8.80 -3.95
C LEU A 211 2.83 -8.27 -2.90
N ASP A 212 3.33 -7.04 -3.07
CA ASP A 212 4.19 -6.39 -2.09
C ASP A 212 3.44 -6.11 -0.79
N MET A 213 2.19 -5.65 -0.87
CA MET A 213 1.33 -5.47 0.31
C MET A 213 1.12 -6.80 1.04
N LEU A 214 0.76 -7.87 0.32
CA LEU A 214 0.56 -9.19 0.91
C LEU A 214 1.84 -9.70 1.59
N LEU A 215 3.00 -9.47 0.99
CA LEU A 215 4.30 -9.82 1.59
C LEU A 215 4.56 -9.04 2.88
N CYS A 216 4.26 -7.74 2.91
CA CYS A 216 4.41 -6.92 4.12
C CYS A 216 3.45 -7.37 5.23
N MET A 217 2.20 -7.67 4.89
CA MET A 217 1.23 -8.24 5.82
C MET A 217 1.72 -9.59 6.37
N TYR A 218 2.27 -10.45 5.53
CA TYR A 218 2.88 -11.72 5.96
C TYR A 218 4.09 -11.51 6.88
N ALA A 219 4.96 -10.55 6.57
CA ALA A 219 6.06 -10.16 7.44
C ALA A 219 5.53 -9.73 8.82
N CYS A 220 4.39 -9.04 8.87
CA CYS A 220 3.72 -8.66 10.11
C CYS A 220 2.85 -9.77 10.72
N ASN A 221 2.88 -10.99 10.19
CA ASN A 221 2.04 -12.13 10.61
C ASN A 221 0.53 -11.80 10.59
N PHE A 222 0.10 -10.91 9.68
CA PHE A 222 -1.26 -10.38 9.61
C PHE A 222 -1.76 -9.79 10.94
N ILE A 223 -0.84 -9.29 11.77
CA ILE A 223 -1.20 -8.58 12.99
C ILE A 223 -1.36 -7.11 12.62
N SER A 224 -2.56 -6.57 12.81
CA SER A 224 -2.76 -5.12 12.72
C SER A 224 -2.32 -4.43 14.01
N SER A 225 -1.53 -3.38 13.91
CA SER A 225 -1.14 -2.52 15.06
C SER A 225 -2.31 -1.77 15.68
N THR A 226 -3.45 -1.71 14.99
CA THR A 226 -4.64 -0.93 15.40
C THR A 226 -5.52 -1.64 16.42
N HIS A 227 -5.40 -2.96 16.57
CA HIS A 227 -6.27 -3.73 17.48
C HIS A 227 -5.57 -3.99 18.81
N SER A 228 -6.35 -3.89 19.89
CA SER A 228 -5.90 -4.31 21.22
C SER A 228 -5.58 -5.82 21.21
N VAL A 229 -4.55 -6.22 21.96
CA VAL A 229 -3.88 -7.54 21.89
C VAL A 229 -4.82 -8.75 22.16
N GLY A 230 -6.06 -8.53 22.59
CA GLY A 230 -7.00 -9.58 23.03
C GLY A 230 -7.88 -10.22 21.96
N GLU A 231 -8.18 -9.56 20.84
CA GLU A 231 -9.19 -10.05 19.86
C GLU A 231 -8.59 -10.70 18.59
N ILE A 232 -7.25 -10.65 18.44
CA ILE A 232 -6.56 -10.72 17.15
C ILE A 232 -6.60 -12.09 16.43
N ARG A 233 -6.88 -13.20 17.13
CA ARG A 233 -6.56 -14.54 16.57
C ARG A 233 -7.60 -15.11 15.60
N GLY A 234 -8.90 -14.95 15.89
CA GLY A 234 -9.97 -15.44 15.00
C GLY A 234 -9.89 -14.80 13.61
N ASP A 235 -9.41 -13.57 13.61
CA ASP A 235 -9.38 -12.67 12.47
C ASP A 235 -8.23 -12.99 11.51
N ARG A 236 -7.09 -13.43 12.06
CA ARG A 236 -5.89 -13.74 11.30
C ARG A 236 -6.09 -14.91 10.33
N ASN A 237 -6.66 -16.01 10.81
CA ASN A 237 -6.75 -17.24 10.03
C ASN A 237 -7.72 -17.09 8.85
N THR A 238 -8.87 -16.44 9.06
CA THR A 238 -9.85 -16.20 8.00
C THR A 238 -9.28 -15.32 6.89
N LEU A 239 -8.55 -14.26 7.24
CA LEU A 239 -7.84 -13.46 6.25
C LEU A 239 -6.74 -14.26 5.55
N PHE A 240 -5.94 -15.02 6.29
CA PHE A 240 -4.86 -15.82 5.72
C PHE A 240 -5.40 -16.80 4.67
N GLU A 241 -6.50 -17.49 4.97
CA GLU A 241 -7.20 -18.37 4.03
C GLU A 241 -7.70 -17.61 2.80
N ALA A 242 -8.32 -16.43 2.98
CA ALA A 242 -8.78 -15.58 1.89
C ALA A 242 -7.63 -15.13 0.98
N VAL A 243 -6.48 -14.77 1.55
CA VAL A 243 -5.28 -14.39 0.80
C VAL A 243 -4.64 -15.60 0.11
N CYS A 244 -4.64 -16.78 0.74
CA CYS A 244 -4.19 -18.01 0.07
C CYS A 244 -5.08 -18.32 -1.15
N ALA A 245 -6.40 -18.23 -1.00
CA ALA A 245 -7.34 -18.38 -2.11
C ALA A 245 -7.12 -17.32 -3.20
N ALA A 246 -6.80 -16.09 -2.79
CA ALA A 246 -6.42 -15.01 -3.70
C ALA A 246 -5.20 -15.35 -4.54
N LEU A 247 -4.12 -15.78 -3.90
CA LEU A 247 -2.88 -16.17 -4.58
C LEU A 247 -3.10 -17.35 -5.52
N VAL A 248 -3.84 -18.38 -5.09
CA VAL A 248 -4.20 -19.53 -5.95
C VAL A 248 -4.95 -19.07 -7.20
N MET A 249 -5.91 -18.14 -7.03
CA MET A 249 -6.67 -17.58 -8.15
C MET A 249 -5.76 -16.82 -9.11
N LEU A 250 -4.90 -15.94 -8.60
CA LEU A 250 -3.94 -15.19 -9.43
C LEU A 250 -2.98 -16.12 -10.17
N CYS A 251 -2.53 -17.21 -9.56
CA CYS A 251 -1.66 -18.20 -10.20
C CYS A 251 -2.33 -19.00 -11.33
N ARG A 252 -3.66 -18.98 -11.45
CA ARG A 252 -4.39 -19.66 -12.54
C ARG A 252 -4.39 -18.86 -13.83
N ASP A 253 -4.05 -17.58 -13.77
CA ASP A 253 -3.90 -16.75 -14.96
C ASP A 253 -2.56 -17.08 -15.66
N PRO A 254 -2.57 -17.49 -16.93
CA PRO A 254 -1.36 -17.96 -17.61
C PRO A 254 -0.30 -16.86 -17.76
N ASP A 255 -0.71 -15.59 -17.84
CA ASP A 255 0.21 -14.47 -17.97
C ASP A 255 0.73 -14.00 -16.59
N ALA A 256 0.15 -14.49 -15.50
CA ALA A 256 0.58 -14.13 -14.16
C ALA A 256 1.82 -14.90 -13.71
N ASP A 257 2.12 -16.05 -14.30
CA ASP A 257 3.20 -16.94 -13.87
C ASP A 257 4.55 -16.22 -13.81
N GLY A 258 4.89 -15.44 -14.83
CA GLY A 258 6.16 -14.70 -14.86
C GLY A 258 6.29 -13.66 -13.73
N VAL A 259 5.20 -12.94 -13.45
CA VAL A 259 5.20 -11.89 -12.40
C VAL A 259 5.22 -12.53 -11.01
N ILE A 260 4.37 -13.52 -10.79
CA ILE A 260 4.22 -14.22 -9.51
C ILE A 260 5.51 -14.99 -9.21
N SER A 261 6.01 -15.81 -10.13
CA SER A 261 7.21 -16.61 -9.92
C SER A 261 8.47 -15.77 -9.69
N ALA A 262 8.54 -14.56 -10.24
CA ALA A 262 9.63 -13.61 -9.97
C ALA A 262 9.50 -12.93 -8.59
N HIS A 263 8.30 -12.85 -8.03
CA HIS A 263 8.03 -12.13 -6.78
C HIS A 263 8.48 -12.94 -5.54
N PRO A 264 9.07 -12.30 -4.51
CA PRO A 264 9.54 -12.99 -3.30
C PRO A 264 8.47 -13.77 -2.55
N ILE A 265 7.20 -13.34 -2.66
CA ILE A 265 6.06 -14.01 -2.05
C ILE A 265 6.04 -15.51 -2.38
N CYS A 266 6.44 -15.91 -3.59
CA CYS A 266 6.35 -17.32 -4.01
C CYS A 266 7.31 -18.26 -3.30
N GLY A 267 8.45 -17.75 -2.80
CA GLY A 267 9.36 -18.56 -2.01
C GLY A 267 9.23 -18.34 -0.50
N LEU A 268 8.48 -17.31 -0.07
CA LEU A 268 8.31 -16.94 1.33
C LEU A 268 6.92 -17.24 1.90
N TRP A 269 5.90 -17.44 1.07
CA TRP A 269 4.57 -17.70 1.58
C TRP A 269 4.52 -19.03 2.34
N PRO A 270 3.76 -19.11 3.45
CA PRO A 270 3.54 -20.37 4.14
C PRO A 270 2.84 -21.32 3.19
N MET A 271 3.38 -22.53 3.17
CA MET A 271 3.11 -23.46 2.11
C MET A 271 1.79 -24.19 2.41
N ASP A 272 0.65 -23.58 2.09
CA ASP A 272 -0.60 -24.30 1.85
C ASP A 272 -0.35 -25.36 0.75
N GLN A 273 -0.98 -26.53 0.87
CA GLN A 273 -0.74 -27.65 -0.04
C GLN A 273 -1.04 -27.26 -1.50
N SER A 274 -2.05 -26.41 -1.74
CA SER A 274 -2.42 -25.95 -3.09
C SER A 274 -1.35 -25.04 -3.68
N LEU A 275 -0.84 -24.10 -2.87
CA LEU A 275 0.23 -23.20 -3.29
C LEU A 275 1.56 -23.93 -3.48
N ARG A 276 1.85 -25.00 -2.71
CA ARG A 276 3.04 -25.85 -2.93
C ARG A 276 3.07 -26.45 -4.33
N ILE A 277 1.93 -26.98 -4.77
CA ILE A 277 1.80 -27.64 -6.07
C ILE A 277 2.05 -26.62 -7.18
N LEU A 278 1.53 -25.39 -7.03
CA LEU A 278 1.66 -24.33 -8.03
C LEU A 278 3.04 -23.67 -8.04
N LEU A 279 3.63 -23.40 -6.88
CA LEU A 279 4.83 -22.55 -6.76
C LEU A 279 6.13 -23.34 -6.57
N GLY A 280 6.05 -24.64 -6.27
CA GLY A 280 7.20 -25.51 -6.06
C GLY A 280 7.93 -25.29 -4.73
N GLY A 281 8.24 -26.37 -4.01
CA GLY A 281 8.91 -26.28 -2.71
C GLY A 281 10.42 -26.12 -2.84
N ARG A 282 11.01 -25.01 -2.33
CA ARG A 282 12.48 -24.90 -2.14
C ARG A 282 12.85 -24.05 -0.91
N ILE A 283 13.21 -24.69 0.20
CA ILE A 283 13.73 -24.06 1.44
C ILE A 283 14.95 -23.17 1.15
N GLN A 284 15.86 -23.61 0.28
CA GLN A 284 17.05 -22.82 -0.09
C GLN A 284 16.69 -21.50 -0.79
N ARG A 285 15.57 -21.47 -1.52
CA ARG A 285 15.08 -20.25 -2.17
C ARG A 285 14.60 -19.26 -1.12
N ARG A 286 13.90 -19.73 -0.08
CA ARG A 286 13.39 -18.91 1.03
C ARG A 286 14.50 -18.09 1.70
N GLN A 287 15.60 -18.73 2.08
CA GLN A 287 16.74 -18.07 2.72
C GLN A 287 17.35 -16.97 1.85
N ARG A 288 17.51 -17.24 0.55
CA ARG A 288 18.03 -16.25 -0.40
C ARG A 288 17.09 -15.05 -0.54
N LEU A 289 15.79 -15.29 -0.60
CA LEU A 289 14.78 -14.23 -0.75
C LEU A 289 14.73 -13.31 0.46
N TRP A 290 14.81 -13.83 1.69
CA TRP A 290 14.86 -12.98 2.88
C TRP A 290 16.01 -11.97 2.86
N ARG A 291 17.17 -12.37 2.32
CA ARG A 291 18.34 -11.48 2.18
C ARG A 291 18.11 -10.34 1.18
N GLN A 292 17.17 -10.52 0.24
CA GLN A 292 16.86 -9.54 -0.80
C GLN A 292 15.82 -8.50 -0.36
N LEU A 293 15.01 -8.81 0.66
CA LEU A 293 13.90 -7.94 1.11
C LEU A 293 14.32 -6.73 1.96
N GLY A 294 15.60 -6.61 2.27
CA GLY A 294 16.13 -5.52 3.07
C GLY A 294 15.87 -5.66 4.58
N HIS A 295 16.53 -4.81 5.34
CA HIS A 295 16.56 -4.88 6.80
C HIS A 295 15.17 -4.70 7.44
N ASP A 296 14.37 -3.76 6.94
CA ASP A 296 13.12 -3.36 7.60
C ASP A 296 12.04 -4.44 7.54
N ILE A 297 11.89 -5.13 6.40
CA ILE A 297 10.92 -6.22 6.26
C ILE A 297 11.33 -7.41 7.15
N VAL A 298 12.62 -7.76 7.17
CA VAL A 298 13.14 -8.81 8.07
C VAL A 298 12.92 -8.43 9.54
N MET A 299 13.14 -7.17 9.90
CA MET A 299 12.92 -6.66 11.25
C MET A 299 11.44 -6.72 11.68
N ARG A 300 10.51 -6.42 10.75
CA ARG A 300 9.07 -6.63 10.96
C ARG A 300 8.75 -8.11 11.20
N ARG A 301 9.32 -9.01 10.37
CA ARG A 301 9.15 -10.46 10.53
C ARG A 301 9.64 -10.99 11.86
N ILE A 302 10.87 -10.67 12.28
CA ILE A 302 11.37 -11.17 13.57
C ILE A 302 10.55 -10.61 14.75
N SER A 303 10.06 -9.38 14.64
CA SER A 303 9.24 -8.75 15.68
C SER A 303 7.84 -9.37 15.74
N SER A 304 7.22 -9.71 14.61
CA SER A 304 5.92 -10.38 14.58
C SER A 304 6.02 -11.82 15.10
N LEU A 305 7.11 -12.53 14.76
CA LEU A 305 7.40 -13.86 15.31
C LEU A 305 7.57 -13.84 16.83
N ALA A 306 8.19 -12.80 17.39
CA ALA A 306 8.30 -12.63 18.84
C ALA A 306 6.93 -12.52 19.52
N LYS A 307 6.01 -11.73 18.93
CA LYS A 307 4.64 -11.59 19.42
C LYS A 307 3.88 -12.90 19.31
N MET A 308 3.93 -13.53 18.14
CA MET A 308 3.25 -14.81 17.86
C MET A 308 3.70 -15.91 18.82
N LEU A 309 5.01 -16.09 19.00
CA LEU A 309 5.55 -17.08 19.93
C LEU A 309 5.29 -16.71 21.40
N GLY A 310 5.06 -15.43 21.70
CA GLY A 310 4.69 -14.94 23.03
C GLY A 310 3.35 -15.49 23.52
N THR A 311 2.39 -15.64 22.62
CA THR A 311 1.04 -16.13 22.92
C THR A 311 1.07 -17.58 23.42
N THR A 312 0.16 -17.92 24.35
CA THR A 312 -0.02 -19.29 24.89
C THR A 312 -0.81 -20.21 23.98
N GLU A 313 -1.11 -19.77 22.77
CA GLU A 313 -2.06 -20.42 21.89
C GLU A 313 -1.41 -21.50 21.02
N VAL A 314 -2.19 -22.52 20.67
CA VAL A 314 -1.73 -23.67 19.86
C VAL A 314 -1.55 -23.23 18.41
N LEU A 315 -0.32 -22.97 17.99
CA LEU A 315 0.02 -22.69 16.59
C LEU A 315 -0.11 -23.95 15.75
N ASP A 316 -0.48 -23.78 14.48
CA ASP A 316 -0.41 -24.86 13.51
C ASP A 316 1.06 -25.29 13.31
N LEU A 317 1.27 -26.59 13.09
CA LEU A 317 2.60 -27.17 12.98
C LEU A 317 3.37 -26.61 11.76
N ALA A 318 2.68 -26.29 10.66
CA ALA A 318 3.32 -25.71 9.49
C ALA A 318 3.80 -24.27 9.78
N GLU A 319 2.97 -23.45 10.42
CA GLU A 319 3.36 -22.09 10.83
C GLU A 319 4.53 -22.08 11.80
N LEU A 320 4.51 -22.99 12.79
CA LEU A 320 5.61 -23.13 13.75
C LEU A 320 6.90 -23.56 13.04
N THR A 321 6.80 -24.42 12.03
CA THR A 321 7.95 -24.86 11.22
C THR A 321 8.53 -23.69 10.42
N ASP A 322 7.70 -22.91 9.75
CA ASP A 322 8.14 -21.73 9.00
C ASP A 322 8.78 -20.68 9.92
N ALA A 323 8.18 -20.43 11.08
CA ALA A 323 8.73 -19.53 12.09
C ALA A 323 10.11 -20.00 12.58
N ARG A 324 10.30 -21.31 12.81
CA ARG A 324 11.59 -21.88 13.19
C ARG A 324 12.64 -21.69 12.10
N ILE A 325 12.28 -21.94 10.84
CA ILE A 325 13.17 -21.74 9.69
C ILE A 325 13.60 -20.28 9.60
N ASP A 326 12.65 -19.34 9.73
CA ASP A 326 12.93 -17.90 9.70
C ASP A 326 13.84 -17.48 10.86
N ILE A 327 13.53 -17.88 12.10
CA ILE A 327 14.34 -17.57 13.29
C ILE A 327 15.75 -18.12 13.15
N PHE A 328 15.89 -19.34 12.63
CA PHE A 328 17.20 -19.94 12.34
C PHE A 328 17.99 -19.13 11.33
N GLU A 329 17.40 -18.79 10.19
CA GLU A 329 18.05 -17.95 9.19
C GLU A 329 18.43 -16.57 9.75
N PHE A 330 17.54 -15.92 10.50
CA PHE A 330 17.78 -14.59 11.08
C PHE A 330 18.81 -14.57 12.21
N SER A 331 19.18 -15.73 12.77
CA SER A 331 20.24 -15.82 13.79
C SER A 331 21.65 -15.59 13.24
N ARG A 332 21.78 -15.56 11.92
CA ARG A 332 23.04 -15.37 11.18
C ARG A 332 23.46 -13.92 11.14
N GLU A 333 24.33 -13.56 12.09
CA GLU A 333 24.84 -12.20 12.26
C GLU A 333 25.62 -11.68 11.04
N ASP A 334 26.33 -12.56 10.33
CA ASP A 334 27.05 -12.27 9.09
C ASP A 334 26.15 -11.75 7.97
N LEU A 335 24.86 -12.10 7.99
CA LEU A 335 23.92 -11.78 6.92
C LEU A 335 22.93 -10.68 7.27
N TYR A 336 22.44 -10.67 8.52
CA TYR A 336 21.35 -9.78 8.94
C TYR A 336 21.79 -8.72 9.96
N GLY A 337 23.06 -8.75 10.37
CA GLY A 337 23.61 -7.85 11.36
C GLY A 337 23.25 -8.21 12.80
N LEU A 338 23.95 -7.57 13.73
CA LEU A 338 23.90 -7.89 15.17
C LEU A 338 22.50 -7.77 15.77
N GLN A 339 21.73 -6.75 15.37
CA GLN A 339 20.41 -6.47 15.97
C GLN A 339 19.39 -7.57 15.68
N ILE A 340 19.23 -7.97 14.42
CA ILE A 340 18.31 -9.04 14.01
C ILE A 340 18.78 -10.38 14.59
N ALA A 341 20.08 -10.69 14.49
CA ALA A 341 20.64 -11.93 15.02
C ALA A 341 20.49 -12.06 16.54
N LYS A 342 20.63 -10.96 17.29
CA LYS A 342 20.40 -10.95 18.74
C LYS A 342 18.93 -11.23 19.07
N LYS A 343 17.98 -10.62 18.37
CA LYS A 343 16.54 -10.89 18.54
C LYS A 343 16.18 -12.34 18.23
N ALA A 344 16.70 -12.88 17.13
CA ALA A 344 16.48 -14.27 16.74
C ALA A 344 17.04 -15.27 17.76
N ARG A 345 18.28 -15.08 18.21
CA ARG A 345 18.89 -15.93 19.26
C ARG A 345 18.12 -15.85 20.59
N ALA A 346 17.63 -14.66 20.95
CA ALA A 346 16.78 -14.50 22.13
C ALA A 346 15.51 -15.36 22.02
N LEU A 347 14.80 -15.31 20.88
CA LEU A 347 13.60 -16.14 20.66
C LEU A 347 13.88 -17.63 20.74
N MET A 348 15.01 -18.11 20.20
CA MET A 348 15.42 -19.50 20.34
C MET A 348 15.62 -19.90 21.81
N SER A 349 16.30 -19.06 22.59
CA SER A 349 16.63 -19.35 23.98
C SER A 349 15.39 -19.40 24.88
N THR A 350 14.43 -18.48 24.68
CA THR A 350 13.23 -18.39 25.51
C THR A 350 12.28 -19.58 25.31
N ARG A 351 12.33 -20.26 24.16
CA ARG A 351 11.34 -21.26 23.78
C ARG A 351 11.90 -22.66 23.53
N ALA A 352 13.17 -22.90 23.89
CA ALA A 352 13.77 -24.24 23.89
C ALA A 352 12.98 -25.27 24.72
N SER A 353 12.23 -24.82 25.75
CA SER A 353 11.33 -25.65 26.55
C SER A 353 10.03 -26.02 25.85
N ILE A 354 9.50 -25.14 24.99
CA ILE A 354 8.25 -25.37 24.24
C ILE A 354 8.53 -26.29 23.06
N TRP A 355 9.69 -26.14 22.43
CA TRP A 355 10.06 -26.94 21.27
C TRP A 355 10.36 -28.40 21.58
N LYS A 356 10.61 -28.75 22.85
CA LYS A 356 10.77 -30.16 23.27
C LYS A 356 9.44 -30.90 23.43
N ARG A 357 8.30 -30.21 23.43
CA ARG A 357 6.97 -30.80 23.67
C ARG A 357 6.21 -31.19 22.40
N HIS A 358 6.72 -30.78 21.24
CA HIS A 358 6.17 -31.07 19.91
C HIS A 358 7.30 -31.62 19.05
#